data_AF-A0A1I7KSM2-F1
#
_entry.id   AF-A0A1I7KSM2-F1
#
_cell.length_a   1.000
_cell.length_b   1.000
_cell.length_c   1.000
_cell.angle_alpha   90.00
_cell.angle_beta   90.00
_cell.angle_gamma   90.00
#
_symmetry.space_group_name_H-M   'P 1'
#
loop_
_entity.id
_entity.type
_entity.pdbx_description
1 polymer ?
#
loop_
_entity_poly.entity_id
_entity_poly.type
_entity_poly.pdbx_seq_one_letter_code
_entity_poly.pdbx_strand_id
1 'polypeptide(L)'
;MNLTVGCKVEWTESVYTPYTEGETSAFIGERTITGRITAEGYAKKTNYHFFTIHVYGAEGENAHEIEENSKIVRRGVVLYPKCRILATPANYAELVQEKAARKENSSPVCYANTKGLREGFED
;
A
#
# COMPACT_ATOMS: atom_id res chain seq x y z
N MET A 1 2.91 -3.92 -12.05
CA MET A 1 1.53 -3.44 -12.22
C MET A 1 0.82 -3.52 -10.89
N ASN A 2 0.16 -2.42 -10.52
CA ASN A 2 -0.23 -2.14 -9.14
C ASN A 2 -1.75 -2.27 -9.03
N LEU A 3 -2.19 -3.38 -8.43
CA LEU A 3 -3.62 -3.71 -8.34
C LEU A 3 -4.36 -2.77 -7.37
N THR A 4 -3.63 -2.19 -6.44
CA THR A 4 -4.08 -1.22 -5.44
C THR A 4 -4.50 0.12 -6.04
N VAL A 5 -3.90 0.54 -7.15
CA VAL A 5 -4.21 1.84 -7.77
C VAL A 5 -5.62 1.81 -8.35
N GLY A 6 -6.41 2.82 -8.00
CA GLY A 6 -7.81 2.95 -8.41
C GLY A 6 -8.80 2.33 -7.42
N CYS A 7 -8.36 1.53 -6.45
CA CYS A 7 -9.22 0.99 -5.40
C CYS A 7 -9.75 2.08 -4.47
N LYS A 8 -11.05 2.01 -4.15
CA LYS A 8 -11.64 2.72 -3.02
C LYS A 8 -11.33 1.93 -1.76
N VAL A 9 -10.75 2.61 -0.78
CA VAL A 9 -10.26 2.00 0.46
C VAL A 9 -10.76 2.77 1.66
N GLU A 10 -10.90 2.05 2.75
CA GLU A 10 -11.15 2.56 4.09
C GLU A 10 -10.08 1.98 5.01
N TRP A 11 -9.50 2.80 5.88
CA TRP A 11 -8.58 2.31 6.91
C TRP A 11 -8.67 3.16 8.16
N THR A 12 -8.29 2.55 9.28
CA THR A 12 -8.27 3.20 10.58
C THR A 12 -6.83 3.49 10.99
N GLU A 13 -6.55 4.72 11.44
CA GLU A 13 -5.26 5.12 11.99
C GLU A 13 -5.41 5.61 13.45
N SER A 14 -4.42 5.29 14.27
CA SER A 14 -4.35 5.74 15.66
C SER A 14 -3.94 7.21 15.71
N VAL A 15 -4.65 7.98 16.54
CA VAL A 15 -4.45 9.41 16.78
C VAL A 15 -3.80 9.58 18.14
N TYR A 16 -2.77 10.43 18.17
CA TYR A 16 -2.00 10.72 19.38
C TYR A 16 -1.98 12.22 19.63
N THR A 17 -1.67 12.61 20.86
CA THR A 17 -1.44 14.01 21.20
C THR A 17 -0.31 14.59 20.34
N PRO A 18 -0.38 15.89 20.01
CA PRO A 18 0.68 16.57 19.29
C PRO A 18 2.04 16.27 19.93
N TYR A 19 3.05 16.13 19.08
CA TYR A 19 4.41 15.89 19.54
C TYR A 19 4.95 17.14 20.23
N THR A 20 5.40 16.97 21.48
CA THR A 20 6.15 17.97 22.24
C THR A 20 7.50 17.35 22.60
N GLU A 21 8.60 18.06 22.35
CA GLU A 21 9.94 17.57 22.64
C GLU A 21 10.11 17.25 24.14
N GLY A 22 10.66 16.08 24.45
CA GLY A 22 10.82 15.60 25.83
C GLY A 22 9.58 14.95 26.44
N GLU A 23 8.44 14.96 25.75
CA GLU A 23 7.19 14.34 26.20
C GLU A 23 6.80 13.13 25.34
N THR A 24 6.08 12.19 25.95
CA THR A 24 5.52 11.04 25.24
C THR A 24 4.13 11.41 24.73
N SER A 25 3.91 11.27 23.42
CA SER A 25 2.57 11.46 22.85
C SER A 25 1.61 10.39 23.37
N ALA A 26 0.51 10.81 23.99
CA ALA A 26 -0.52 9.93 24.50
C ALA A 26 -1.48 9.52 23.39
N PHE A 27 -1.96 8.27 23.41
CA PHE A 27 -3.00 7.82 22.49
C PHE A 27 -4.34 8.49 22.86
N ILE A 28 -4.98 9.13 21.89
CA ILE A 28 -6.26 9.83 22.07
C ILE A 28 -7.41 8.94 21.59
N GLY A 29 -7.24 8.27 20.46
CA GLY A 29 -8.31 7.48 19.86
C GLY A 29 -7.95 7.02 18.45
N GLU A 30 -8.96 6.59 17.70
CA GLU A 30 -8.79 6.18 16.31
C GLU A 30 -9.63 7.05 15.38
N ARG A 31 -9.15 7.19 14.15
CA ARG A 31 -9.93 7.77 13.06
C ARG A 31 -9.94 6.87 11.84
N THR A 32 -11.07 6.82 11.18
CA THR A 32 -11.27 6.06 9.95
C THR A 32 -11.32 7.02 8.79
N ILE A 33 -10.50 6.76 7.77
CA ILE A 33 -10.40 7.58 6.56
C ILE A 33 -10.86 6.74 5.37
N THR A 34 -11.71 7.33 4.55
CA THR A 34 -12.15 6.74 3.29
C THR A 34 -11.60 7.53 2.12
N GLY A 35 -11.07 6.84 1.11
CA GLY A 35 -10.51 7.50 -0.06
C GLY A 35 -10.26 6.53 -1.22
N ARG A 36 -9.58 7.02 -2.25
CA ARG A 36 -9.14 6.22 -3.40
C ARG A 36 -7.65 6.33 -3.60
N ILE A 37 -6.99 5.17 -3.73
CA ILE A 37 -5.56 5.12 -4.05
C ILE A 37 -5.38 5.63 -5.48
N THR A 38 -4.57 6.67 -5.65
CA THR A 38 -4.29 7.31 -6.95
C THR A 38 -2.89 7.00 -7.44
N ALA A 39 -1.95 6.75 -6.54
CA ALA A 39 -0.60 6.33 -6.87
C ALA A 39 -0.01 5.50 -5.74
N GLU A 40 1.02 4.73 -6.07
CA GLU A 40 1.90 4.10 -5.09
C GLU A 40 3.37 4.36 -5.47
N GLY A 41 4.25 4.33 -4.48
CA GLY A 41 5.67 4.59 -4.68
C GLY A 41 6.54 3.87 -3.67
N TYR A 42 7.75 3.51 -4.08
CA TYR A 42 8.74 2.83 -3.26
C TYR A 42 9.98 3.71 -3.10
N ALA A 43 10.31 4.07 -1.86
CA ALA A 43 11.55 4.76 -1.56
C ALA A 43 12.71 3.75 -1.45
N LYS A 44 13.58 3.71 -2.46
CA LYS A 44 14.70 2.75 -2.54
C LYS A 44 15.64 2.79 -1.33
N LYS A 45 15.90 3.97 -0.76
CA LYS A 45 16.85 4.15 0.35
C LYS A 45 16.34 3.59 1.68
N THR A 46 15.04 3.72 1.97
CA THR A 46 14.43 3.30 3.24
C THR A 46 13.59 2.03 3.11
N ASN A 47 13.43 1.52 1.88
CA ASN A 47 12.55 0.41 1.53
C ASN A 47 11.09 0.62 2.00
N TYR A 48 10.63 1.87 1.98
CA TYR A 48 9.27 2.21 2.39
C TYR A 48 8.34 2.24 1.19
N HIS A 49 7.19 1.60 1.36
CA HIS A 49 6.07 1.68 0.43
C HIS A 49 5.13 2.82 0.87
N PHE A 50 4.70 3.65 -0.09
CA PHE A 50 3.80 4.77 0.13
C PHE A 50 2.62 4.72 -0.83
N PHE A 51 1.48 5.22 -0.35
CA PHE A 51 0.25 5.37 -1.11
C PHE A 51 -0.17 6.83 -1.12
N THR A 52 -0.50 7.34 -2.31
CA THR A 52 -1.17 8.63 -2.47
C THR A 52 -2.67 8.38 -2.57
N ILE A 53 -3.44 8.96 -1.66
CA ILE A 53 -4.87 8.70 -1.52
C ILE A 53 -5.61 10.01 -1.68
N HIS A 54 -6.61 10.03 -2.56
CA HIS A 54 -7.59 11.10 -2.64
C HIS A 54 -8.70 10.84 -1.63
N VAL A 55 -8.85 11.72 -0.65
CA VAL A 55 -9.76 11.53 0.47
C VAL A 55 -11.18 11.89 0.09
N TYR A 56 -12.14 11.09 0.55
CA TYR A 56 -13.57 11.35 0.41
C TYR A 56 -14.22 11.77 1.73
N GLY A 57 -13.68 11.32 2.85
CA GLY A 57 -14.18 11.65 4.18
C GLY A 57 -13.34 11.00 5.27
N ALA A 58 -13.52 11.49 6.48
CA ALA A 58 -12.95 10.91 7.69
C ALA A 58 -13.96 10.99 8.84
N GLU A 59 -13.87 10.03 9.75
CA GLU A 59 -14.70 9.97 10.97
C GLU A 59 -13.88 9.50 12.17
N GLY A 60 -14.33 9.82 13.38
CA GLY A 60 -13.63 9.51 14.62
C GLY A 60 -12.76 10.66 15.14
N GLU A 61 -11.71 10.32 15.88
CA GLU A 61 -10.89 11.28 16.62
C GLU A 61 -10.13 12.22 15.67
N ASN A 62 -10.19 13.54 15.90
CA ASN A 62 -9.56 14.52 15.02
C ASN A 62 -9.85 14.34 13.52
N ALA A 63 -11.02 13.80 13.15
CA ALA A 63 -11.40 13.62 11.75
C ALA A 63 -11.48 14.95 10.99
N HIS A 64 -11.85 16.03 11.68
CA HIS A 64 -11.91 17.39 11.13
C HIS A 64 -10.55 17.93 10.63
N GLU A 65 -9.43 17.34 11.05
CA GLU A 65 -8.10 17.69 10.53
C GLU A 65 -7.84 17.10 9.15
N ILE A 66 -8.64 16.12 8.72
CA ILE A 66 -8.54 15.52 7.40
C ILE A 66 -9.46 16.28 6.45
N GLU A 67 -8.86 17.10 5.59
CA GLU A 67 -9.60 17.85 4.58
C GLU A 67 -10.20 16.91 3.53
N GLU A 68 -11.51 16.99 3.31
CA GLU A 68 -12.20 16.27 2.24
C GLU A 68 -11.72 16.71 0.86
N ASN A 69 -11.67 15.80 -0.11
CA ASN A 69 -11.15 16.04 -1.45
C ASN A 69 -9.67 16.48 -1.50
N SER A 70 -8.94 16.32 -0.40
CA SER A 70 -7.50 16.52 -0.36
C SER A 70 -6.75 15.26 -0.81
N LYS A 71 -5.44 15.43 -1.06
CA LYS A 71 -4.52 14.32 -1.30
C LYS A 71 -3.63 14.13 -0.09
N ILE A 72 -3.61 12.91 0.43
CA ILE A 72 -2.71 12.53 1.52
C ILE A 72 -1.77 11.42 1.08
N VAL A 73 -0.60 11.38 1.71
CA VAL A 73 0.36 10.29 1.55
C VAL A 73 0.40 9.48 2.84
N ARG A 74 0.33 8.15 2.71
CA ARG A 74 0.42 7.22 3.84
C ARG A 74 1.42 6.11 3.56
N ARG A 75 2.16 5.70 4.59
CA ARG A 75 3.05 4.53 4.51
C ARG A 75 2.21 3.27 4.45
N GLY A 76 2.68 2.27 3.72
CA GLY A 76 2.02 0.97 3.62
C GLY A 76 1.86 0.28 4.97
N VAL A 77 2.81 0.46 5.90
CA VAL A 77 2.70 -0.08 7.28
C VAL A 77 1.53 0.50 8.06
N VAL A 78 1.08 1.71 7.73
CA VAL A 78 -0.09 2.34 8.34
C VAL A 78 -1.37 1.88 7.65
N LEU A 79 -1.34 1.78 6.32
CA LEU A 79 -2.50 1.42 5.52
C LEU A 79 -2.86 -0.06 5.66
N TYR A 80 -1.95 -0.97 5.29
CA TYR A 80 -2.25 -2.39 5.09
C TYR A 80 -2.90 -3.12 6.27
N PRO A 81 -2.50 -2.92 7.54
CA PRO A 81 -3.01 -3.73 8.65
C PRO A 81 -4.52 -3.61 8.87
N LYS A 82 -5.09 -2.43 8.59
CA LYS A 82 -6.50 -2.10 8.85
C LYS A 82 -7.25 -1.67 7.58
N CYS A 83 -6.65 -1.85 6.41
CA CYS A 83 -7.24 -1.43 5.14
C CYS A 83 -8.29 -2.43 4.66
N ARG A 84 -9.47 -1.91 4.33
CA ARG A 84 -10.57 -2.61 3.68
C ARG A 84 -10.76 -2.03 2.30
N ILE A 85 -10.74 -2.88 1.28
CA ILE A 85 -11.08 -2.48 -0.09
C ILE A 85 -12.61 -2.43 -0.18
N LEU A 86 -13.15 -1.25 -0.43
CA LEU A 86 -14.59 -1.02 -0.57
C LEU A 86 -15.05 -1.24 -2.02
N ALA A 87 -14.20 -0.87 -2.99
CA ALA A 87 -14.47 -1.07 -4.41
C ALA A 87 -13.17 -1.15 -5.20
N THR A 88 -13.21 -1.90 -6.31
CA THR A 88 -12.13 -2.01 -7.29
C THR A 88 -12.51 -1.24 -8.57
N PRO A 89 -11.52 -0.82 -9.37
CA PRO A 89 -11.80 -0.20 -10.67
C PRO A 89 -12.41 -1.22 -11.65
N ALA A 90 -13.14 -0.74 -12.67
CA ALA A 90 -13.86 -1.60 -13.62
C ALA A 90 -12.95 -2.60 -14.36
N ASN A 91 -11.71 -2.20 -14.68
CA ASN A 91 -10.72 -3.04 -15.35
C ASN A 91 -9.90 -3.93 -14.39
N TYR A 92 -10.27 -4.02 -13.11
CA TYR A 92 -9.48 -4.75 -12.12
C TYR A 92 -9.26 -6.23 -12.49
N ALA A 93 -10.27 -6.89 -13.06
CA ALA A 93 -10.15 -8.29 -13.47
C ALA A 93 -9.11 -8.48 -14.60
N GLU A 94 -9.13 -7.61 -15.59
CA GLU A 94 -8.12 -7.58 -16.68
C GLU A 94 -6.73 -7.34 -16.10
N LEU A 95 -6.61 -6.38 -15.18
CA LEU A 95 -5.34 -6.07 -14.52
C LEU A 95 -4.78 -7.26 -13.73
N VAL A 96 -5.65 -8.04 -13.08
CA VAL A 96 -5.27 -9.28 -12.38
C VAL A 96 -4.77 -10.34 -13.36
N GLN A 97 -5.49 -10.56 -14.47
CA GLN A 97 -5.11 -11.51 -15.49
C GLN A 97 -3.78 -11.16 -16.15
N GLU A 98 -3.57 -9.90 -16.52
CA GLU A 98 -2.30 -9.42 -17.05
C GLU A 98 -1.14 -9.64 -16.07
N LYS A 99 -1.37 -9.37 -14.78
CA LYS A 99 -0.34 -9.58 -13.75
C LYS A 99 -0.01 -11.06 -13.58
N ALA A 100 -1.01 -11.94 -13.65
CA ALA A 100 -0.83 -13.39 -13.59
C ALA A 100 -0.03 -13.90 -14.81
N ALA A 101 -0.43 -13.49 -16.03
CA ALA A 101 0.26 -13.84 -17.26
C ALA A 101 1.73 -13.35 -17.28
N ARG A 102 2.00 -12.15 -16.74
CA ARG A 102 3.37 -11.67 -16.56
C ARG A 102 4.16 -12.52 -15.58
N LYS A 103 3.55 -13.02 -14.49
CA LYS A 103 4.23 -13.91 -13.54
C LYS A 103 4.60 -15.24 -14.18
N GLU A 104 3.72 -15.78 -15.02
CA GLU A 104 3.96 -16.99 -15.80
C GLU A 104 5.09 -16.79 -16.83
N ASN A 105 5.06 -15.66 -17.56
CA ASN A 105 6.11 -15.29 -18.51
C ASN A 105 7.42 -14.80 -17.86
N SER A 106 7.38 -14.38 -16.60
CA SER A 106 8.55 -13.99 -15.80
C SER A 106 9.06 -15.14 -14.95
N SER A 107 8.61 -16.37 -15.18
CA SER A 107 9.23 -17.50 -14.52
C SER A 107 10.71 -17.47 -14.93
N PRO A 108 11.66 -17.31 -13.97
CA PRO A 108 12.99 -17.79 -14.27
C PRO A 108 12.80 -19.25 -14.65
N VAL A 109 13.50 -19.71 -15.66
CA VAL A 109 13.65 -21.14 -15.87
C VAL A 109 14.13 -21.68 -14.52
N CYS A 110 13.24 -22.33 -13.79
CA CYS A 110 13.54 -22.94 -12.51
C CYS A 110 14.41 -24.15 -12.84
N TYR A 111 15.71 -23.94 -13.02
CA TYR A 111 16.73 -24.98 -13.02
C TYR A 111 16.92 -25.52 -11.59
N ALA A 112 15.82 -25.84 -10.90
CA ALA A 112 15.83 -26.47 -9.59
C ALA A 112 15.72 -28.00 -9.68
N ASN A 113 15.40 -28.57 -10.86
CA ASN A 113 15.24 -30.01 -11.05
C ASN A 113 16.11 -30.65 -12.15
N THR A 114 16.91 -29.88 -12.88
CA THR A 114 17.89 -30.43 -13.83
C THR A 114 19.26 -30.50 -13.16
N LYS A 115 19.55 -31.64 -12.54
CA LYS A 115 20.78 -31.99 -11.80
C LYS A 115 22.06 -32.02 -12.67
N GLY A 116 22.09 -31.35 -13.83
CA GLY A 116 23.14 -31.53 -14.85
C GLY A 116 23.53 -30.30 -15.66
N LEU A 117 23.07 -29.08 -15.33
CA LEU A 117 23.47 -27.85 -16.06
C LEU A 117 24.41 -26.99 -15.20
N ARG A 118 25.51 -27.60 -14.76
CA ARG A 118 26.64 -26.88 -14.20
C ARG A 118 27.89 -27.22 -15.01
N GLU A 119 27.87 -26.88 -16.29
CA GLU A 119 29.09 -26.75 -17.08
C GLU A 119 29.42 -25.25 -17.22
N GLY A 120 30.62 -24.85 -16.79
CA GLY A 120 31.15 -23.50 -16.98
C GLY A 120 31.61 -22.75 -15.73
N PHE A 121 31.69 -23.40 -14.56
CA PHE A 121 32.35 -22.86 -13.36
C PHE A 121 33.35 -23.87 -12.79
N GLU A 122 34.39 -24.17 -13.57
CA GLU A 122 35.68 -24.77 -13.18
C GLU A 122 36.70 -24.11 -14.14
N ASP A 123 37.85 -23.54 -13.77
CA ASP A 123 38.57 -23.25 -12.52
C ASP A 123 39.14 -21.82 -12.62
#